data_AF-A0A1B0GCV0-F1
#
_entry.id   AF-A0A1B0GCV0-F1
#
_cell.length_a   1.000
_cell.length_b   1.000
_cell.length_c   1.000
_cell.angle_alpha   90.00
_cell.angle_beta   90.00
_cell.angle_gamma   90.00
#
_symmetry.space_group_name_H-M   'P 1'
#
loop_
_entity.id
_entity.type
_entity.pdbx_description
1 polymer ?
#
loop_
_entity_poly.entity_id
_entity_poly.type
_entity_poly.pdbx_seq_one_letter_code
_entity_poly.pdbx_strand_id
1 'polypeptide(L)'
;MPTVPQVFFGVAIGLIGALYFFFASNRQHAIGHCKNSSYVEDPENSVCMICRERMGNDDIQYLSCGHALHSGCWNECIRRHMADKCPACRQKL
;
A
#
# COMPACT_ATOMS: atom_id res chain seq x y z
N MET A 1 -46.85 28.80 -1.75
CA MET A 1 -46.71 27.59 -0.90
C MET A 1 -46.06 26.51 -1.74
N PRO A 2 -44.75 26.26 -1.61
CA PRO A 2 -44.07 25.26 -2.43
C PRO A 2 -44.68 23.89 -2.11
N THR A 3 -45.18 23.22 -3.14
CA THR A 3 -45.76 21.90 -3.00
C THR A 3 -44.69 20.96 -2.47
N VAL A 4 -45.03 20.31 -1.36
CA VAL A 4 -44.29 19.31 -0.60
C VAL A 4 -43.41 18.34 -1.44
N PRO A 5 -43.75 17.91 -2.67
CA PRO A 5 -42.92 16.99 -3.45
C PRO A 5 -41.53 17.51 -3.81
N GLN A 6 -41.34 18.82 -4.06
CA GLN A 6 -40.04 19.33 -4.53
C GLN A 6 -38.94 19.27 -3.47
N VAL A 7 -39.32 19.40 -2.19
CA VAL A 7 -38.39 19.35 -1.07
C VAL A 7 -37.87 17.92 -0.87
N PHE A 8 -38.72 16.93 -1.11
CA PHE A 8 -38.36 15.51 -1.00
C PHE A 8 -37.35 15.07 -2.06
N PHE A 9 -37.49 15.53 -3.31
CA PHE A 9 -36.52 15.22 -4.37
C PHE A 9 -35.15 15.84 -4.06
N GLY A 10 -35.11 17.06 -3.54
CA GLY A 10 -33.86 17.71 -3.13
C GLY A 10 -33.13 16.96 -2.01
N VAL A 11 -33.86 16.51 -0.99
CA VAL A 11 -33.29 15.72 0.12
C VAL A 11 -32.80 14.36 -0.37
N ALA A 12 -33.58 13.67 -1.21
CA ALA A 12 -33.18 12.36 -1.74
C ALA A 12 -31.90 12.46 -2.60
N ILE A 13 -31.84 13.42 -3.52
CA ILE A 13 -30.65 13.62 -4.38
C ILE A 13 -29.44 14.04 -3.55
N GLY A 14 -29.63 14.91 -2.54
CA GLY A 14 -28.58 15.33 -1.62
C GLY A 14 -28.01 14.17 -0.79
N LEU A 15 -28.87 13.30 -0.24
CA LEU A 15 -28.43 12.12 0.52
C LEU A 15 -27.72 11.11 -0.37
N ILE A 16 -28.22 10.86 -1.59
CA ILE A 16 -27.56 9.98 -2.56
C ILE A 16 -26.18 10.54 -2.92
N GLY A 17 -26.07 11.83 -3.25
CA GLY A 17 -24.81 12.49 -3.54
C GLY A 17 -23.82 12.45 -2.37
N ALA A 18 -24.29 12.68 -1.15
CA ALA A 18 -23.48 12.58 0.07
C ALA A 18 -22.97 11.16 0.33
N LEU A 19 -23.82 10.14 0.11
CA LEU A 19 -23.42 8.73 0.23
C LEU A 19 -22.41 8.33 -0.84
N TYR A 20 -22.59 8.76 -2.10
CA TYR A 20 -21.61 8.54 -3.16
C TYR A 20 -20.28 9.23 -2.86
N PHE A 21 -20.31 10.49 -2.41
CA PHE A 21 -19.10 11.23 -2.07
C PHE A 21 -18.39 10.60 -0.87
N PHE A 22 -19.13 10.22 0.18
CA PHE A 22 -18.58 9.57 1.35
C PHE A 22 -17.98 8.20 1.01
N PHE A 23 -18.67 7.40 0.19
CA PHE A 23 -18.17 6.10 -0.28
C PHE A 23 -16.95 6.23 -1.19
N ALA A 24 -16.91 7.26 -2.06
CA ALA A 24 -15.74 7.59 -2.86
C ALA A 24 -14.57 8.11 -2.01
N SER A 25 -14.85 8.90 -0.98
CA SER A 25 -13.85 9.45 -0.05
C SER A 25 -13.27 8.36 0.86
N ASN A 26 -14.09 7.39 1.27
CA ASN A 26 -13.64 6.22 2.03
C ASN A 26 -12.67 5.32 1.24
N ARG A 27 -12.63 5.43 -0.10
CA ARG A 27 -11.61 4.75 -0.92
C ARG A 27 -10.23 5.37 -0.83
N GLN A 28 -10.07 6.57 -0.26
CA GLN A 28 -8.78 7.27 -0.21
C GLN A 28 -7.96 6.97 1.06
N HIS A 29 -8.57 6.46 2.14
CA HIS A 29 -7.83 6.09 3.37
C HIS A 29 -7.27 4.66 3.38
N ALA A 30 -7.60 3.83 2.38
CA ALA A 30 -6.90 2.58 2.11
C ALA A 30 -5.78 2.75 1.06
N ILE A 31 -5.50 3.99 0.64
CA ILE A 31 -4.36 4.32 -0.21
C ILE A 31 -3.35 5.09 0.64
N GLY A 32 -2.87 4.42 1.69
CA GLY A 32 -1.46 4.51 2.02
C GLY A 32 -0.70 4.11 0.78
N HIS A 33 -0.37 5.09 -0.07
CA HIS A 33 0.36 4.90 -1.30
C HIS A 33 1.84 4.66 -0.98
N CYS A 34 2.15 3.55 -0.33
CA CYS A 34 3.39 2.84 -0.63
C CYS A 34 3.09 1.89 -1.80
N LYS A 35 2.79 2.43 -2.99
CA LYS A 35 3.02 1.67 -4.22
C LYS A 35 4.53 1.50 -4.37
N ASN A 36 5.03 0.44 -3.74
CA ASN A 36 5.93 -0.53 -4.35
C ASN A 36 5.43 -1.87 -3.84
N SER A 37 4.20 -2.21 -4.25
CA SER A 37 3.70 -3.56 -4.17
C SER A 37 4.55 -4.38 -5.12
N SER A 38 5.62 -4.93 -4.58
CA SER A 38 6.35 -6.05 -5.17
C SER A 38 5.46 -7.30 -5.05
N TYR A 39 4.30 -7.31 -5.70
CA TYR A 39 3.87 -8.59 -6.24
C TYR A 39 4.80 -8.81 -7.41
N VAL A 40 5.80 -9.64 -7.13
CA VAL A 40 6.73 -10.18 -8.11
C VAL A 40 5.89 -11.05 -9.02
N GLU A 41 5.25 -10.46 -10.02
CA GLU A 41 4.62 -11.20 -11.13
C GLU A 41 5.70 -11.94 -11.95
N ASP A 42 6.98 -11.63 -11.70
CA ASP A 42 8.12 -12.02 -12.50
C ASP A 42 9.39 -12.15 -11.61
N PRO A 43 9.75 -13.35 -11.13
CA PRO A 43 10.88 -13.56 -10.21
C PRO A 43 12.23 -13.09 -10.79
N GLU A 44 12.35 -13.02 -12.11
CA GLU A 44 13.53 -12.58 -12.85
C GLU A 44 13.67 -11.05 -12.98
N ASN A 45 12.67 -10.28 -12.54
CA ASN A 45 12.68 -8.81 -12.59
C ASN A 45 12.39 -8.13 -11.24
N SER A 46 12.41 -8.87 -10.14
CA SER A 46 12.35 -8.29 -8.80
C SER A 46 13.67 -7.59 -8.44
N VAL A 47 13.61 -6.37 -7.87
CA VAL A 47 14.79 -5.52 -7.59
C VAL A 47 14.87 -5.23 -6.09
N CYS A 48 16.05 -5.38 -5.51
CA CYS A 48 16.26 -5.11 -4.09
C CYS A 48 16.18 -3.63 -3.74
N MET A 49 15.35 -3.27 -2.76
CA MET A 49 15.16 -1.86 -2.35
C MET A 49 16.38 -1.25 -1.64
N ILE A 50 17.36 -2.08 -1.25
CA ILE A 50 18.58 -1.62 -0.56
C ILE A 50 19.69 -1.33 -1.59
N CYS A 51 20.07 -2.32 -2.40
CA CYS A 51 21.17 -2.20 -3.37
C CYS A 51 20.72 -1.87 -4.79
N ARG A 52 19.43 -1.95 -5.10
CA ARG A 52 18.81 -1.75 -6.43
C ARG A 52 19.29 -2.72 -7.51
N GLU A 53 19.85 -3.86 -7.10
CA GLU A 53 20.24 -4.95 -7.98
C GLU A 53 19.10 -5.96 -8.15
N ARG A 54 19.07 -6.67 -9.29
CA ARG A 54 18.10 -7.75 -9.50
C ARG A 54 18.27 -8.84 -8.44
N MET A 55 17.14 -9.29 -7.91
CA MET A 55 17.07 -10.45 -7.04
C MET A 55 17.02 -11.70 -7.94
N GLY A 56 18.12 -12.45 -8.00
CA GLY A 56 18.14 -13.78 -8.60
C GLY A 56 17.52 -14.82 -7.67
N ASN A 57 17.36 -16.05 -8.15
CA ASN A 57 16.66 -17.11 -7.40
C ASN A 57 17.30 -17.51 -6.06
N ASP A 58 18.59 -17.26 -5.86
CA ASP A 58 19.34 -17.97 -4.81
C ASP A 58 19.59 -17.16 -3.52
N ASP A 59 19.28 -15.86 -3.47
CA ASP A 59 19.67 -15.00 -2.33
C ASP A 59 18.53 -14.11 -1.80
N ILE A 60 17.27 -14.54 -1.97
CA ILE A 60 16.11 -13.75 -1.55
C ILE A 60 15.64 -14.16 -0.16
N GLN A 61 15.49 -13.19 0.73
CA GLN A 61 14.86 -13.35 2.02
C GLN A 61 13.55 -12.56 2.10
N TYR A 62 12.49 -13.25 2.49
CA TYR A 62 11.18 -12.65 2.73
C TYR A 62 11.04 -12.20 4.19
N LEU A 63 10.56 -10.98 4.35
CA LEU A 63 10.28 -10.37 5.65
C LEU A 63 8.86 -10.73 6.10
N SER A 64 8.56 -10.59 7.40
CA SER A 64 7.22 -10.87 7.98
C SER A 64 6.09 -10.04 7.34
N CYS A 65 6.42 -8.86 6.80
CA CYS A 65 5.52 -8.00 6.04
C CYS A 65 5.31 -8.44 4.57
N GLY A 66 5.95 -9.51 4.10
CA GLY A 66 5.85 -10.03 2.74
C GLY A 66 6.81 -9.40 1.71
N HIS A 67 7.65 -8.45 2.10
CA HIS A 67 8.65 -7.86 1.19
C HIS A 67 9.90 -8.74 1.08
N ALA A 68 10.48 -8.79 -0.11
CA ALA A 68 11.70 -9.53 -0.42
C ALA A 68 12.93 -8.61 -0.46
N LEU A 69 14.09 -9.10 -0.01
CA LEU A 69 15.38 -8.41 -0.06
C LEU A 69 16.51 -9.44 -0.24
N HIS A 70 17.69 -9.02 -0.70
CA HIS A 70 18.85 -9.91 -0.64
C HIS A 70 19.20 -10.24 0.81
N SER A 71 19.52 -11.50 1.10
CA SER A 71 19.98 -11.96 2.42
C SER A 71 21.16 -11.13 2.95
N GLY A 72 22.11 -10.79 2.07
CA GLY A 72 23.26 -9.93 2.42
C GLY A 72 22.85 -8.48 2.74
N CYS A 73 21.90 -7.92 1.98
CA CYS A 73 21.38 -6.58 2.24
C CYS A 73 20.62 -6.52 3.57
N TRP A 74 19.83 -7.55 3.88
CA TRP A 74 19.15 -7.66 5.16
C TRP A 74 20.12 -7.78 6.34
N ASN A 75 21.18 -8.60 6.19
CA ASN A 75 22.18 -8.75 7.24
C ASN A 75 22.93 -7.43 7.53
N GLU A 76 23.21 -6.63 6.49
CA GLU A 76 23.77 -5.28 6.65
C GLU A 76 22.78 -4.33 7.36
N CYS A 77 21.48 -4.43 7.10
CA CYS A 77 20.46 -3.70 7.85
C CYS A 77 20.43 -4.10 9.33
N ILE A 78 20.56 -5.39 9.66
CA ILE A 78 20.69 -5.86 11.04
C ILE A 78 21.94 -5.26 11.69
N ARG A 79 23.10 -5.35 11.01
CA ARG A 79 24.38 -4.82 11.51
C ARG A 79 24.33 -3.32 11.79
N ARG A 80 23.53 -2.57 11.03
CA ARG A 80 23.32 -1.12 11.21
C ARG A 80 22.18 -0.76 12.17
N HIS A 81 21.59 -1.73 12.88
CA HIS A 81 20.44 -1.52 13.76
C HIS A 81 19.21 -0.92 13.05
N MET A 82 19.04 -1.20 11.75
CA MET A 82 17.88 -0.79 10.96
C MET A 82 16.86 -1.91 10.76
N ALA A 83 17.06 -3.07 11.42
CA ALA A 83 16.21 -4.26 11.28
C ALA A 83 14.89 -4.20 12.06
N ASP A 84 14.62 -3.14 12.82
CA ASP A 84 13.34 -3.00 13.53
C ASP A 84 12.16 -2.70 12.60
N LYS A 85 12.44 -2.23 11.38
CA LYS A 85 11.43 -1.85 10.40
C LYS A 85 11.82 -2.33 9.01
N CYS A 86 10.82 -2.71 8.21
CA CYS A 86 11.02 -3.02 6.81
C CYS A 86 11.53 -1.79 6.04
N PRO A 87 12.61 -1.89 5.24
CA PRO A 87 13.08 -0.77 4.44
C PRO A 87 12.13 -0.40 3.28
N ALA A 88 11.25 -1.32 2.86
CA ALA A 88 10.28 -1.07 1.80
C ALA A 88 9.01 -0.38 2.32
N CYS A 89 8.36 -0.94 3.35
CA CYS A 89 7.07 -0.43 3.86
C CYS A 89 7.12 0.22 5.25
N ARG A 90 8.28 0.19 5.93
CA ARG A 90 8.49 0.74 7.29
C ARG A 90 7.61 0.12 8.38
N GLN A 91 6.94 -1.00 8.10
CA GLN A 91 6.24 -1.78 9.11
C GLN A 91 7.24 -2.45 10.06
N LYS A 92 6.84 -2.62 11.32
CA LYS A 92 7.62 -3.34 12.33
C LYS A 92 7.68 -4.82 11.95
N LEU A 93 8.88 -5.40 12.03
CA LEU A 93 9.17 -6.78 11.60
C LEU A 93 9.02 -7.79 12.74
#